data_AF-A0A0E0DI53-F1
#
_entry.id   AF-A0A0E0DI53-F1
#
_cell.length_a   1.000
_cell.length_b   1.000
_cell.length_c   1.000
_cell.angle_alpha   90.00
_cell.angle_beta   90.00
_cell.angle_gamma   90.00
#
_symmetry.space_group_name_H-M   'P 1'
#
loop_
_entity.id
_entity.type
_entity.pdbx_description
1 polymer ?
#
loop_
_entity_poly.entity_id
_entity_poly.type
_entity_poly.pdbx_seq_one_letter_code
_entity_poly.pdbx_strand_id
1 'polypeptide(L)'
;MNRPKKRSGEANDGAADLRTAEEANELGGVPDDGTHVRGRPPAVAVGDDHGAVGGGECVLGATLSVVAGLTSATATLTSALHRPPPSVSGVRGKSCLQKPFLVQAKRLEGLEKANTRSRGKQSLEQVKKRAPLIRGTVSPPLPVPGHITQPPYVGKKDAPEIASEIQMHDRVSIVHMKAACELAARVLEYAGTLVKPSVTTDEIDKAVHKMIIDAGAYPSPLGYGGFPKSVCTSVNECICHGIPDSRELQDGDIINIDVTVYLNGYHGDTSKTFLCGEVDEASKRLVKVTEECMLRAISACKHGTSLKKIGRRISEHAERHGFGVVDRFVGHGVGRIFHSEPMIYHQRNNMPGQMVEGQTFTIEPALSMGSIDCDMWDDGWTAVTTDGSLAAQFEHTILITKTGAEILTKC
;
A
#
# COMPACT_ATOMS: atom_id res chain seq x y z
N MET A 1 71.44 -4.05 -42.80
CA MET A 1 71.09 -3.99 -44.23
C MET A 1 69.58 -3.78 -44.35
N ASN A 2 69.20 -2.78 -45.15
CA ASN A 2 67.90 -2.44 -45.76
C ASN A 2 66.57 -2.44 -44.96
N ARG A 3 66.20 -1.20 -44.59
CA ARG A 3 64.89 -0.47 -44.60
C ARG A 3 63.87 -0.84 -45.70
N PRO A 4 62.66 -0.20 -45.82
CA PRO A 4 61.99 0.90 -45.04
C PRO A 4 60.49 0.62 -44.68
N LYS A 5 59.74 1.33 -43.80
CA LYS A 5 59.35 2.76 -43.60
C LYS A 5 58.35 3.38 -44.63
N LYS A 6 57.16 3.82 -44.18
CA LYS A 6 56.52 5.18 -44.24
C LYS A 6 54.99 5.08 -43.99
N ARG A 7 54.36 5.84 -43.06
CA ARG A 7 53.90 7.28 -43.09
C ARG A 7 52.94 7.55 -44.26
N SER A 8 51.81 8.25 -44.18
CA SER A 8 51.37 9.50 -43.49
C SER A 8 49.87 9.70 -43.81
N GLY A 9 49.01 10.30 -42.97
CA GLY A 9 48.72 11.73 -42.76
C GLY A 9 47.20 11.85 -42.51
N GLU A 10 46.68 12.43 -41.42
CA GLU A 10 46.47 13.86 -41.08
C GLU A 10 45.60 14.71 -42.03
N ALA A 11 44.70 15.45 -41.38
CA ALA A 11 43.89 16.64 -41.76
C ALA A 11 42.43 16.38 -42.17
N ASN A 12 41.40 16.69 -41.37
CA ASN A 12 40.85 17.95 -40.79
C ASN A 12 39.84 18.67 -41.70
N ASP A 13 38.93 19.36 -41.02
CA ASP A 13 37.98 20.41 -41.45
C ASP A 13 36.61 20.02 -42.02
N GLY A 14 35.59 20.67 -41.46
CA GLY A 14 34.29 20.86 -42.13
C GLY A 14 33.09 21.10 -41.22
N ALA A 15 33.09 22.19 -40.45
CA ALA A 15 31.88 22.75 -39.83
C ALA A 15 31.11 23.65 -40.82
N ALA A 16 29.77 23.59 -40.79
CA ALA A 16 28.77 24.61 -41.18
C ALA A 16 27.39 23.94 -41.02
N ASP A 17 26.49 24.28 -40.11
CA ASP A 17 25.86 25.54 -39.68
C ASP A 17 24.81 26.12 -40.65
N LEU A 18 23.60 26.30 -40.07
CA LEU A 18 22.53 27.26 -40.36
C LEU A 18 21.50 27.08 -41.52
N ARG A 19 20.23 27.05 -41.07
CA ARG A 19 19.01 27.81 -41.50
C ARG A 19 17.87 27.07 -42.25
N THR A 20 16.76 26.99 -41.52
CA THR A 20 15.35 27.34 -41.86
C THR A 20 15.00 27.70 -43.30
N ALA A 21 13.89 27.14 -43.80
CA ALA A 21 12.98 27.79 -44.74
C ALA A 21 11.54 27.31 -44.53
N GLU A 22 10.66 28.29 -44.40
CA GLU A 22 9.20 28.26 -44.38
C GLU A 22 8.66 28.45 -45.82
N GLU A 23 7.38 28.13 -46.00
CA GLU A 23 6.44 28.59 -47.05
C GLU A 23 6.20 27.82 -48.38
N ALA A 24 4.88 27.74 -48.63
CA ALA A 24 4.10 27.67 -49.88
C ALA A 24 3.83 26.31 -50.56
N ASN A 25 2.57 25.84 -50.50
CA ASN A 25 1.61 26.13 -51.59
C ASN A 25 0.14 25.91 -51.18
N GLU A 26 -0.69 26.89 -51.52
CA GLU A 26 -2.16 26.86 -51.50
C GLU A 26 -2.74 26.11 -52.72
N LEU A 27 -4.01 25.68 -52.62
CA LEU A 27 -5.14 25.98 -53.54
C LEU A 27 -6.13 24.80 -53.67
N GLY A 28 -7.39 25.08 -53.32
CA GLY A 28 -8.55 24.23 -53.70
C GLY A 28 -9.81 24.36 -52.82
N GLY A 29 -10.49 25.52 -52.84
CA GLY A 29 -11.95 25.59 -52.54
C GLY A 29 -12.76 24.94 -53.68
N VAL A 30 -14.08 24.67 -53.64
CA VAL A 30 -15.33 25.38 -53.24
C VAL A 30 -16.50 24.37 -53.59
N PRO A 31 -17.84 24.55 -53.39
CA PRO A 31 -18.70 25.26 -52.40
C PRO A 31 -19.55 24.27 -51.55
N ASP A 32 -20.17 24.58 -50.40
CA ASP A 32 -21.29 25.51 -50.06
C ASP A 32 -22.66 25.19 -50.70
N ASP A 33 -23.60 24.71 -49.88
CA ASP A 33 -25.01 25.10 -49.92
C ASP A 33 -25.61 24.93 -48.52
N GLY A 34 -26.11 26.04 -47.98
CA GLY A 34 -26.66 26.15 -46.65
C GLY A 34 -28.17 26.08 -46.64
N THR A 35 -28.76 25.82 -45.47
CA THR A 35 -30.06 26.40 -45.11
C THR A 35 -30.17 26.60 -43.60
N HIS A 36 -30.47 27.85 -43.25
CA HIS A 36 -30.90 28.38 -41.96
C HIS A 36 -32.03 27.58 -41.29
N VAL A 37 -32.07 27.53 -39.94
CA VAL A 37 -33.19 28.05 -39.11
C VAL A 37 -32.69 28.49 -37.72
N ARG A 38 -33.14 29.67 -37.30
CA ARG A 38 -32.92 30.35 -36.01
C ARG A 38 -33.82 29.78 -34.89
N GLY A 39 -33.38 29.85 -33.63
CA GLY A 39 -34.30 29.76 -32.48
C GLY A 39 -33.65 29.75 -31.09
N ARG A 40 -33.68 30.89 -30.41
CA ARG A 40 -33.65 31.09 -28.93
C ARG A 40 -34.49 32.34 -28.64
N PRO A 41 -34.96 32.62 -27.41
CA PRO A 41 -35.37 31.78 -26.28
C PRO A 41 -36.81 32.17 -25.81
N PRO A 42 -37.25 31.84 -24.57
CA PRO A 42 -37.27 32.92 -23.56
C PRO A 42 -36.92 32.48 -22.11
N ALA A 43 -36.77 33.49 -21.25
CA ALA A 43 -36.45 33.46 -19.81
C ALA A 43 -37.71 33.72 -18.92
N VAL A 44 -37.46 34.04 -17.64
CA VAL A 44 -38.33 34.51 -16.51
C VAL A 44 -39.00 33.39 -15.67
N ALA A 45 -39.10 33.35 -14.33
CA ALA A 45 -38.95 34.27 -13.17
C ALA A 45 -38.52 33.45 -11.91
N VAL A 46 -37.66 33.93 -11.00
CA VAL A 46 -37.91 34.62 -9.70
C VAL A 46 -39.18 34.24 -8.93
N GLY A 47 -38.99 33.81 -7.67
CA GLY A 47 -40.00 33.74 -6.61
C GLY A 47 -39.38 33.31 -5.27
N ASP A 48 -39.16 34.27 -4.38
CA ASP A 48 -38.97 34.09 -2.93
C ASP A 48 -40.33 33.77 -2.26
N ASP A 49 -40.38 32.90 -1.24
CA ASP A 49 -40.90 33.24 0.11
C ASP A 49 -40.74 32.07 1.13
N HIS A 50 -40.75 32.46 2.41
CA HIS A 50 -40.46 31.78 3.66
C HIS A 50 -41.27 30.54 4.09
N GLY A 51 -40.69 29.75 5.01
CA GLY A 51 -41.48 29.16 6.12
C GLY A 51 -41.11 27.77 6.67
N ALA A 52 -40.25 27.76 7.70
CA ALA A 52 -40.36 26.99 8.96
C ALA A 52 -40.39 25.43 9.02
N VAL A 53 -39.38 24.92 9.77
CA VAL A 53 -39.42 23.91 10.87
C VAL A 53 -39.82 22.46 10.56
N GLY A 54 -38.89 21.52 10.85
CA GLY A 54 -39.25 20.15 11.21
C GLY A 54 -38.13 19.11 11.11
N GLY A 55 -37.43 18.86 12.22
CA GLY A 55 -37.00 17.54 12.72
C GLY A 55 -36.28 16.53 11.81
N GLY A 56 -35.03 16.22 12.19
CA GLY A 56 -34.54 14.85 12.38
C GLY A 56 -34.44 13.92 11.18
N GLU A 57 -33.22 13.57 10.79
CA GLU A 57 -32.66 12.22 10.97
C GLU A 57 -31.23 12.18 10.38
N CYS A 58 -30.25 11.91 11.25
CA CYS A 58 -28.90 11.55 10.86
C CYS A 58 -28.94 10.18 10.19
N VAL A 59 -28.59 10.10 8.90
CA VAL A 59 -28.35 8.84 8.23
C VAL A 59 -26.95 8.36 8.63
N LEU A 60 -26.90 7.33 9.48
CA LEU A 60 -25.68 6.63 9.87
C LEU A 60 -24.97 6.07 8.64
N GLY A 61 -23.68 6.41 8.50
CA GLY A 61 -22.76 5.70 7.62
C GLY A 61 -22.60 4.24 8.07
N ALA A 62 -22.70 3.33 7.12
CA ALA A 62 -22.60 1.89 7.36
C ALA A 62 -21.14 1.50 7.67
N THR A 63 -20.84 1.30 8.95
CA THR A 63 -19.64 0.60 9.43
C THR A 63 -19.91 -0.90 9.49
N LEU A 64 -19.19 -1.71 8.72
CA LEU A 64 -19.27 -3.17 8.81
C LEU A 64 -18.25 -3.68 9.84
N SER A 65 -18.68 -3.80 11.10
CA SER A 65 -17.96 -4.56 12.14
C SER A 65 -18.44 -6.01 12.15
N VAL A 66 -17.57 -6.95 11.81
CA VAL A 66 -17.85 -8.39 11.95
C VAL A 66 -17.72 -8.76 13.44
N VAL A 67 -18.85 -8.92 14.12
CA VAL A 67 -18.92 -9.40 15.51
C VAL A 67 -18.88 -10.93 15.51
N ALA A 68 -17.80 -11.51 16.05
CA ALA A 68 -17.74 -12.93 16.38
C ALA A 68 -18.55 -13.20 17.67
N GLY A 69 -19.76 -13.74 17.50
CA GLY A 69 -20.60 -14.17 18.62
C GLY A 69 -20.13 -15.50 19.21
N LEU A 70 -19.62 -15.48 20.44
CA LEU A 70 -19.59 -16.65 21.31
C LEU A 70 -20.99 -16.89 21.89
N THR A 71 -21.55 -18.07 21.69
CA THR A 71 -22.67 -18.56 22.52
C THR A 71 -22.27 -19.86 23.21
N SER A 72 -22.20 -19.77 24.54
CA SER A 72 -22.14 -20.87 25.49
C SER A 72 -23.48 -21.61 25.51
N ALA A 73 -23.45 -22.94 25.50
CA ALA A 73 -24.57 -23.77 25.93
C ALA A 73 -24.05 -24.99 26.69
N THR A 74 -24.29 -24.99 28.00
CA THR A 74 -24.21 -26.15 28.89
C THR A 74 -25.45 -27.04 28.72
N ALA A 75 -25.25 -28.35 28.63
CA ALA A 75 -26.30 -29.33 28.95
C ALA A 75 -25.67 -30.63 29.48
N THR A 76 -26.16 -31.07 30.63
CA THR A 76 -25.73 -32.26 31.38
C THR A 76 -26.70 -33.43 31.14
N LEU A 77 -26.12 -34.63 31.02
CA LEU A 77 -26.60 -35.97 31.41
C LEU A 77 -27.98 -36.49 30.95
N THR A 78 -27.97 -37.63 30.24
CA THR A 78 -28.69 -38.87 30.65
C THR A 78 -28.06 -40.13 30.04
N SER A 79 -28.12 -41.22 30.81
CA SER A 79 -27.59 -42.58 30.62
C SER A 79 -28.40 -43.50 29.70
N ALA A 80 -27.78 -44.53 29.08
CA ALA A 80 -28.15 -45.95 29.26
C ALA A 80 -27.37 -46.95 28.35
N LEU A 81 -26.65 -47.86 29.02
CA LEU A 81 -26.40 -49.31 28.82
C LEU A 81 -26.78 -50.02 27.49
N HIS A 82 -25.82 -50.74 26.89
CA HIS A 82 -25.85 -52.21 26.67
C HIS A 82 -24.49 -52.79 26.24
N ARG A 83 -24.23 -54.07 26.58
CA ARG A 83 -22.95 -54.82 26.59
C ARG A 83 -22.99 -56.01 25.56
N PRO A 84 -21.95 -56.88 25.39
CA PRO A 84 -21.29 -57.25 24.09
C PRO A 84 -21.34 -58.81 23.83
N PRO A 85 -20.33 -59.58 23.31
CA PRO A 85 -19.22 -59.44 22.31
C PRO A 85 -19.28 -60.59 21.21
N PRO A 86 -18.22 -61.03 20.46
CA PRO A 86 -16.95 -61.64 20.93
C PRO A 86 -15.64 -61.22 20.21
N SER A 87 -14.53 -61.73 20.79
CA SER A 87 -13.09 -61.44 20.69
C SER A 87 -12.28 -62.39 19.78
N VAL A 88 -11.09 -61.97 19.29
CA VAL A 88 -9.89 -62.84 19.12
C VAL A 88 -8.55 -62.08 19.30
N SER A 89 -7.72 -62.60 20.22
CA SER A 89 -6.26 -62.58 20.53
C SER A 89 -5.24 -61.60 19.87
N GLY A 90 -4.17 -61.15 20.52
CA GLY A 90 -3.59 -61.51 21.83
C GLY A 90 -2.28 -60.77 22.17
N VAL A 91 -1.99 -60.63 23.46
CA VAL A 91 -0.73 -60.10 24.04
C VAL A 91 -0.34 -60.94 25.27
N ARG A 92 0.96 -61.22 25.45
CA ARG A 92 1.55 -61.95 26.60
C ARG A 92 1.81 -61.00 27.79
N GLY A 93 1.62 -61.52 29.01
CA GLY A 93 1.81 -60.87 30.32
C GLY A 93 3.26 -60.49 30.68
N LYS A 94 3.60 -59.98 31.87
CA LYS A 94 3.13 -60.33 33.23
C LYS A 94 3.30 -59.14 34.21
N SER A 95 2.58 -59.26 35.33
CA SER A 95 2.49 -58.43 36.55
C SER A 95 3.77 -58.23 37.36
N CYS A 96 3.89 -57.14 38.15
CA CYS A 96 4.23 -57.17 39.59
C CYS A 96 4.10 -55.80 40.32
N LEU A 97 3.38 -55.84 41.46
CA LEU A 97 3.39 -55.09 42.73
C LEU A 97 4.12 -53.73 42.92
N GLN A 98 3.40 -52.81 43.60
CA GLN A 98 3.91 -51.58 44.23
C GLN A 98 4.48 -51.81 45.65
N LYS A 99 5.53 -51.04 46.00
CA LYS A 99 5.71 -50.31 47.28
C LYS A 99 6.87 -49.29 47.17
N PRO A 100 6.93 -48.24 48.02
CA PRO A 100 7.62 -46.98 47.73
C PRO A 100 9.08 -46.95 48.23
N PHE A 101 9.93 -46.13 47.60
CA PHE A 101 11.29 -45.86 48.08
C PHE A 101 11.52 -44.36 48.26
N LEU A 102 11.98 -44.01 49.46
CA LEU A 102 12.40 -42.69 49.93
C LEU A 102 13.86 -42.49 49.54
N VAL A 103 14.22 -41.33 48.95
CA VAL A 103 15.62 -40.93 48.78
C VAL A 103 15.80 -39.51 49.32
N GLN A 104 16.53 -39.39 50.44
CA GLN A 104 17.11 -38.15 50.94
C GLN A 104 18.32 -37.76 50.09
N ALA A 105 18.39 -36.49 49.66
CA ALA A 105 19.58 -35.92 49.05
C ALA A 105 20.33 -35.04 50.06
N LYS A 106 21.60 -35.37 50.29
CA LYS A 106 22.55 -34.61 51.12
C LYS A 106 22.97 -33.31 50.42
N ARG A 107 23.15 -32.27 51.22
CA ARG A 107 23.75 -30.98 50.84
C ARG A 107 25.26 -31.15 50.68
N LEU A 108 25.82 -30.70 49.55
CA LEU A 108 27.25 -30.46 49.37
C LEU A 108 27.43 -28.99 48.96
N GLU A 109 28.21 -28.28 49.76
CA GLU A 109 28.62 -26.90 49.55
C GLU A 109 29.79 -26.82 48.55
N GLY A 110 29.85 -25.72 47.81
CA GLY A 110 31.06 -25.24 47.15
C GLY A 110 31.14 -25.48 45.64
N LEU A 111 30.78 -24.47 44.85
CA LEU A 111 31.72 -23.80 43.93
C LEU A 111 31.05 -22.55 43.32
N GLU A 112 31.27 -21.40 43.95
CA GLU A 112 31.14 -20.11 43.27
C GLU A 112 32.32 -19.96 42.29
N LYS A 113 32.00 -19.72 41.01
CA LYS A 113 32.67 -18.81 40.07
C LYS A 113 32.42 -19.28 38.63
N ALA A 114 31.58 -18.52 37.92
CA ALA A 114 31.80 -18.07 36.54
C ALA A 114 30.46 -17.66 35.91
N ASN A 115 30.12 -16.36 35.99
CA ASN A 115 29.50 -15.62 34.89
C ASN A 115 29.31 -14.14 35.28
N THR A 116 30.42 -13.43 35.46
CA THR A 116 30.44 -11.98 35.33
C THR A 116 30.91 -11.64 33.91
N ARG A 117 30.05 -11.88 32.92
CA ARG A 117 30.07 -11.04 31.72
C ARG A 117 29.23 -9.82 32.04
N SER A 118 29.92 -8.69 32.14
CA SER A 118 29.37 -7.36 32.31
C SER A 118 28.15 -7.16 31.42
N ARG A 119 26.95 -7.21 32.01
CA ARG A 119 25.81 -6.45 31.49
C ARG A 119 26.25 -5.00 31.56
N GLY A 120 26.78 -4.49 30.45
CA GLY A 120 26.94 -3.07 30.27
C GLY A 120 25.60 -2.42 30.62
N LYS A 121 25.61 -1.49 31.57
CA LYS A 121 24.53 -0.54 31.73
C LYS A 121 24.44 0.21 30.40
N GLN A 122 23.67 -0.31 29.44
CA GLN A 122 23.04 0.59 28.49
C GLN A 122 22.15 1.46 29.37
N SER A 123 22.52 2.74 29.46
CA SER A 123 21.60 3.75 29.92
C SER A 123 20.31 3.51 29.15
N LEU A 124 19.24 3.20 29.87
CA LEU A 124 17.89 3.42 29.37
C LEU A 124 17.81 4.92 29.12
N GLU A 125 18.27 5.35 27.95
CA GLU A 125 17.84 6.62 27.39
C GLU A 125 16.32 6.57 27.52
N GLN A 126 15.77 7.48 28.32
CA GLN A 126 14.35 7.71 28.35
C GLN A 126 13.97 8.06 26.92
N VAL A 127 13.46 7.09 26.16
CA VAL A 127 12.88 7.34 24.84
C VAL A 127 11.80 8.37 25.09
N LYS A 128 12.08 9.63 24.74
CA LYS A 128 11.10 10.70 24.85
C LYS A 128 9.90 10.24 24.05
N LYS A 129 8.79 9.98 24.73
CA LYS A 129 7.56 9.57 24.07
C LYS A 129 7.16 10.71 23.12
N ARG A 130 7.17 10.44 21.82
CA ARG A 130 6.77 11.40 20.78
C ARG A 130 5.34 11.88 21.08
N ALA A 131 5.08 13.16 20.82
CA ALA A 131 3.71 13.66 20.89
C ALA A 131 2.84 12.93 19.85
N PRO A 132 1.60 12.55 20.19
CA PRO A 132 0.67 11.99 19.22
C PRO A 132 0.48 12.92 18.02
N LEU A 133 0.21 12.34 16.85
CA LEU A 133 -0.18 13.10 15.67
C LEU A 133 -1.44 13.92 15.95
N ILE A 134 -1.42 15.13 15.42
CA ILE A 134 -2.55 16.05 15.44
C ILE A 134 -2.83 16.42 13.98
N ARG A 135 -4.10 16.37 13.62
CA ARG A 135 -4.59 16.78 12.30
C ARG A 135 -4.29 18.26 12.06
N GLY A 136 -3.70 18.56 10.91
CA GLY A 136 -3.52 19.91 10.38
C GLY A 136 -4.75 20.43 9.64
N THR A 137 -4.62 21.60 9.03
CA THR A 137 -5.66 22.16 8.16
C THR A 137 -5.54 21.56 6.76
N VAL A 138 -6.63 20.98 6.26
CA VAL A 138 -6.70 20.42 4.90
C VAL A 138 -7.07 21.53 3.91
N SER A 139 -6.23 21.80 2.92
CA SER A 139 -6.54 22.77 1.86
C SER A 139 -7.57 22.19 0.85
N PRO A 140 -8.30 23.02 0.08
CA PRO A 140 -9.27 22.53 -0.91
C PRO A 140 -8.66 21.57 -1.95
N PRO A 141 -9.48 20.69 -2.56
CA PRO A 141 -9.02 19.82 -3.65
C PRO A 141 -8.41 20.60 -4.82
N LEU A 142 -7.32 20.08 -5.38
CA LEU A 142 -6.63 20.70 -6.51
C LEU A 142 -7.36 20.42 -7.84
N PRO A 143 -7.41 21.38 -8.77
CA PRO A 143 -8.15 21.23 -10.02
C PRO A 143 -7.42 20.34 -11.02
N VAL A 144 -8.16 19.47 -11.71
CA VAL A 144 -7.66 18.67 -12.84
C VAL A 144 -8.14 19.29 -14.16
N PRO A 145 -7.24 19.59 -15.12
CA PRO A 145 -7.64 20.11 -16.43
C PRO A 145 -8.58 19.16 -17.20
N GLY A 146 -9.58 19.71 -17.89
CA GLY A 146 -10.63 18.92 -18.56
C GLY A 146 -10.17 18.02 -19.72
N HIS A 147 -8.92 18.14 -20.18
CA HIS A 147 -8.35 17.26 -21.20
C HIS A 147 -7.72 15.98 -20.61
N ILE A 148 -7.53 15.93 -19.29
CA ILE A 148 -7.02 14.74 -18.59
C ILE A 148 -8.15 13.72 -18.50
N THR A 149 -7.86 12.48 -18.91
CA THR A 149 -8.85 11.39 -18.83
C THR A 149 -9.11 11.05 -17.37
N GLN A 150 -10.37 11.14 -16.94
CA GLN A 150 -10.78 10.84 -15.57
C GLN A 150 -11.20 9.37 -15.42
N PRO A 151 -10.88 8.72 -14.28
CA PRO A 151 -11.39 7.40 -13.98
C PRO A 151 -12.90 7.42 -13.66
N PRO A 152 -13.60 6.28 -13.78
CA PRO A 152 -15.07 6.23 -13.80
C PRO A 152 -15.75 6.52 -12.45
N TYR A 153 -15.00 6.68 -11.35
CA TYR A 153 -15.55 7.04 -10.04
C TYR A 153 -15.62 8.54 -9.80
N VAL A 154 -14.91 9.36 -10.59
CA VAL A 154 -14.90 10.82 -10.40
C VAL A 154 -16.31 11.37 -10.58
N GLY A 155 -16.77 12.15 -9.60
CA GLY A 155 -18.12 12.73 -9.59
C GLY A 155 -19.24 11.81 -9.08
N LYS A 156 -18.93 10.55 -8.71
CA LYS A 156 -19.89 9.67 -8.03
C LYS A 156 -19.92 9.95 -6.53
N LYS A 157 -21.08 9.73 -5.91
CA LYS A 157 -21.29 9.97 -4.47
C LYS A 157 -20.86 8.78 -3.61
N ASP A 158 -20.99 7.57 -4.14
CA ASP A 158 -20.71 6.35 -3.39
C ASP A 158 -19.24 5.94 -3.54
N ALA A 159 -18.66 5.41 -2.47
CA ALA A 159 -17.35 4.79 -2.53
C ALA A 159 -17.40 3.56 -3.46
N PRO A 160 -16.43 3.39 -4.36
CA PRO A 160 -16.38 2.19 -5.19
C PRO A 160 -16.22 0.94 -4.33
N GLU A 161 -17.11 -0.04 -4.51
CA GLU A 161 -16.91 -1.38 -3.96
C GLU A 161 -15.71 -2.06 -4.63
N ILE A 162 -15.04 -2.97 -3.89
CA ILE A 162 -13.97 -3.79 -4.47
C ILE A 162 -14.57 -4.62 -5.60
N ALA A 163 -14.09 -4.42 -6.83
CA ALA A 163 -14.60 -5.14 -7.98
C ALA A 163 -14.18 -6.61 -7.94
N SER A 164 -15.08 -7.52 -8.31
CA SER A 164 -14.77 -8.96 -8.40
C SER A 164 -13.90 -9.33 -9.62
N GLU A 165 -13.65 -8.37 -10.52
CA GLU A 165 -12.89 -8.59 -11.75
C GLU A 165 -11.39 -8.68 -11.47
N ILE A 166 -10.80 -9.82 -11.81
CA ILE A 166 -9.34 -10.01 -11.76
C ILE A 166 -8.71 -9.23 -12.92
N GLN A 167 -7.75 -8.36 -12.59
CA GLN A 167 -7.03 -7.56 -13.59
C GLN A 167 -6.04 -8.43 -14.37
N MET A 168 -6.48 -8.89 -15.54
CA MET A 168 -5.71 -9.73 -16.46
C MET A 168 -5.25 -8.91 -17.67
N HIS A 169 -4.00 -9.09 -18.08
CA HIS A 169 -3.41 -8.32 -19.16
C HIS A 169 -2.94 -9.18 -20.32
N ASP A 170 -3.31 -8.75 -21.52
CA ASP A 170 -2.73 -9.24 -22.76
C ASP A 170 -1.46 -8.44 -23.11
N ARG A 171 -0.89 -8.72 -24.29
CA ARG A 171 0.35 -8.06 -24.76
C ARG A 171 0.18 -6.57 -25.02
N VAL A 172 -1.04 -6.07 -25.23
CA VAL A 172 -1.31 -4.66 -25.50
C VAL A 172 -1.58 -3.94 -24.18
N SER A 173 -2.46 -4.48 -23.33
CA SER A 173 -2.81 -3.85 -22.06
C SER A 173 -1.62 -3.77 -21.09
N ILE A 174 -0.69 -4.72 -21.14
CA ILE A 174 0.55 -4.69 -20.34
C ILE A 174 1.41 -3.45 -20.65
N VAL A 175 1.39 -2.91 -21.88
CA VAL A 175 2.15 -1.71 -22.25
C VAL A 175 1.59 -0.50 -21.52
N HIS A 176 0.26 -0.36 -21.49
CA HIS A 176 -0.39 0.73 -20.76
C HIS A 176 -0.23 0.59 -19.25
N MET A 177 -0.34 -0.64 -18.73
CA MET A 177 -0.07 -0.92 -17.32
C MET A 177 1.34 -0.52 -16.92
N LYS A 178 2.36 -0.91 -17.71
CA LYS A 178 3.76 -0.53 -17.47
C LYS A 178 3.95 0.98 -17.51
N ALA A 179 3.34 1.68 -18.46
CA ALA A 179 3.45 3.14 -18.53
C ALA A 179 2.84 3.84 -17.30
N ALA A 180 1.69 3.37 -16.81
CA ALA A 180 1.08 3.91 -15.59
C ALA A 180 1.96 3.64 -14.36
N CYS A 181 2.46 2.41 -14.20
CA CYS A 181 3.35 2.05 -13.10
C CYS A 181 4.69 2.80 -13.13
N GLU A 182 5.29 2.98 -14.31
CA GLU A 182 6.54 3.74 -14.46
C GLU A 182 6.33 5.22 -14.10
N LEU A 183 5.19 5.80 -14.46
CA LEU A 183 4.85 7.16 -14.02
C LEU A 183 4.67 7.22 -12.50
N ALA A 184 3.92 6.30 -11.89
CA ALA A 184 3.72 6.25 -10.45
C ALA A 184 5.05 6.15 -9.69
N ALA A 185 5.97 5.27 -10.14
CA ALA A 185 7.30 5.13 -9.56
C ALA A 185 8.12 6.42 -9.63
N ARG A 186 8.13 7.10 -10.79
CA ARG A 186 8.84 8.40 -10.94
C ARG A 186 8.24 9.49 -10.06
N VAL A 187 6.93 9.51 -9.91
CA VAL A 187 6.24 10.46 -9.03
C VAL A 187 6.59 10.18 -7.56
N LEU A 188 6.63 8.91 -7.15
CA LEU A 188 7.05 8.51 -5.80
C LEU A 188 8.51 8.87 -5.52
N GLU A 189 9.42 8.64 -6.47
CA GLU A 189 10.82 9.04 -6.34
C GLU A 189 10.95 10.56 -6.19
N TYR A 190 10.23 11.33 -7.00
CA TYR A 190 10.19 12.78 -6.88
C TYR A 190 9.64 13.23 -5.52
N ALA A 191 8.54 12.65 -5.05
CA ALA A 191 7.95 12.94 -3.75
C ALA A 191 8.96 12.70 -2.62
N GLY A 192 9.73 11.61 -2.70
CA GLY A 192 10.81 11.29 -1.77
C GLY A 192 11.88 12.39 -1.66
N THR A 193 12.19 13.10 -2.75
CA THR A 193 13.16 14.22 -2.74
C THR A 193 12.67 15.44 -1.95
N LEU A 194 11.36 15.54 -1.71
CA LEU A 194 10.74 16.63 -0.98
C LEU A 194 10.68 16.38 0.54
N VAL A 195 10.92 15.14 0.98
CA VAL A 195 10.86 14.73 2.38
C VAL A 195 12.03 15.33 3.15
N LYS A 196 11.75 16.40 3.89
CA LYS A 196 12.69 17.07 4.80
C LYS A 196 11.93 17.82 5.90
N PRO A 197 12.59 18.13 7.03
CA PRO A 197 11.94 18.90 8.10
C PRO A 197 11.36 20.22 7.60
N SER A 198 10.26 20.65 8.21
CA SER A 198 9.50 21.87 7.91
C SER A 198 8.73 21.88 6.57
N VAL A 199 8.83 20.84 5.74
CA VAL A 199 7.92 20.69 4.59
C VAL A 199 6.59 20.11 5.08
N THR A 200 5.49 20.70 4.63
CA THR A 200 4.15 20.17 4.92
C THR A 200 3.77 19.02 3.99
N THR A 201 2.90 18.13 4.45
CA THR A 201 2.37 17.07 3.58
C THR A 201 1.52 17.64 2.44
N ASP A 202 0.84 18.77 2.64
CA ASP A 202 0.11 19.50 1.59
C ASP A 202 1.04 20.10 0.51
N GLU A 203 2.27 20.49 0.84
CA GLU A 203 3.27 20.90 -0.16
C GLU A 203 3.74 19.72 -1.03
N ILE A 204 3.91 18.54 -0.43
CA ILE A 204 4.23 17.31 -1.16
C ILE A 204 3.07 16.95 -2.11
N ASP A 205 1.83 16.98 -1.63
CA ASP A 205 0.63 16.74 -2.46
C ASP A 205 0.56 17.68 -3.66
N LYS A 206 0.75 18.99 -3.46
CA LYS A 206 0.74 19.97 -4.55
C LYS A 206 1.81 19.70 -5.60
N ALA A 207 3.03 19.35 -5.17
CA ALA A 207 4.13 19.08 -6.08
C ALA A 207 3.89 17.79 -6.89
N VAL A 208 3.43 16.73 -6.23
CA VAL A 208 3.07 15.45 -6.85
C VAL A 208 1.89 15.61 -7.79
N HIS A 209 0.82 16.30 -7.36
CA HIS A 209 -0.33 16.61 -8.20
C HIS A 209 0.11 17.29 -9.50
N LYS A 210 0.94 18.32 -9.39
CA LYS A 210 1.45 19.04 -10.57
C LYS A 210 2.20 18.10 -11.52
N MET A 211 3.11 17.26 -11.01
CA MET A 211 3.87 16.31 -11.83
C MET A 211 2.95 15.31 -12.54
N ILE A 212 1.92 14.81 -11.87
CA ILE A 212 0.92 13.89 -12.44
C ILE A 212 0.15 14.57 -13.58
N ILE A 213 -0.31 15.81 -13.37
CA ILE A 213 -1.03 16.59 -14.39
C ILE A 213 -0.14 16.91 -15.58
N ASP A 214 1.10 17.36 -15.36
CA ASP A 214 2.06 17.66 -16.42
C ASP A 214 2.37 16.42 -17.28
N ALA A 215 2.28 15.22 -16.69
CA ALA A 215 2.46 13.94 -17.37
C ALA A 215 1.21 13.43 -18.11
N GLY A 216 0.11 14.18 -18.11
CA GLY A 216 -1.14 13.82 -18.78
C GLY A 216 -1.97 12.76 -18.03
N ALA A 217 -1.69 12.54 -16.74
CA ALA A 217 -2.36 11.54 -15.93
C ALA A 217 -3.30 12.17 -14.88
N TYR A 218 -4.20 11.36 -14.34
CA TYR A 218 -5.08 11.74 -13.23
C TYR A 218 -4.55 11.16 -11.91
N PRO A 219 -4.51 11.92 -10.79
CA PRO A 219 -4.13 11.37 -9.49
C PRO A 219 -5.26 10.52 -8.92
N SER A 220 -5.12 9.20 -8.95
CA SER A 220 -6.24 8.28 -8.68
C SER A 220 -6.92 8.49 -7.32
N PRO A 221 -6.22 8.77 -6.20
CA PRO A 221 -6.88 9.01 -4.92
C PRO A 221 -7.87 10.19 -4.96
N LEU A 222 -7.66 11.18 -5.83
CA LEU A 222 -8.48 12.39 -5.85
C LEU A 222 -9.94 12.08 -6.22
N GLY A 223 -10.84 12.32 -5.26
CA GLY A 223 -12.27 12.04 -5.40
C GLY A 223 -12.66 10.57 -5.26
N TYR A 224 -11.70 9.65 -5.04
CA TYR A 224 -11.99 8.24 -4.81
C TYR A 224 -12.71 8.06 -3.47
N GLY A 225 -13.99 7.67 -3.48
CA GLY A 225 -14.82 7.61 -2.27
C GLY A 225 -14.95 8.94 -1.51
N GLY A 226 -14.64 10.07 -2.16
CA GLY A 226 -14.59 11.39 -1.54
C GLY A 226 -13.24 11.77 -0.93
N PHE A 227 -12.16 11.00 -1.14
CA PHE A 227 -10.83 11.37 -0.66
C PHE A 227 -10.38 12.73 -1.27
N PRO A 228 -9.90 13.69 -0.47
CA PRO A 228 -9.80 15.09 -0.90
C PRO A 228 -8.47 15.47 -1.59
N LYS A 229 -7.51 14.54 -1.65
CA LYS A 229 -6.11 14.82 -2.06
C LYS A 229 -5.63 13.87 -3.15
N SER A 230 -4.45 14.15 -3.70
CA SER A 230 -3.90 13.48 -4.89
C SER A 230 -3.03 12.27 -4.54
N VAL A 231 -2.59 12.20 -3.28
CA VAL A 231 -1.66 11.22 -2.73
C VAL A 231 -2.02 11.01 -1.25
N CYS A 232 -1.66 9.86 -0.66
CA CYS A 232 -1.72 9.70 0.79
C CYS A 232 -0.34 9.97 1.41
N THR A 233 -0.32 10.59 2.59
CA THR A 233 0.90 10.88 3.37
C THR A 233 0.73 10.41 4.81
N SER A 234 1.25 9.23 5.12
CA SER A 234 1.05 8.54 6.39
C SER A 234 2.30 8.68 7.25
N VAL A 235 2.29 9.64 8.16
CA VAL A 235 3.43 9.93 9.03
C VAL A 235 3.38 9.04 10.28
N ASN A 236 4.51 8.51 10.72
CA ASN A 236 4.70 7.87 12.02
C ASN A 236 3.65 6.81 12.42
N GLU A 237 2.72 7.09 13.37
CA GLU A 237 1.69 6.14 13.82
C GLU A 237 0.53 5.98 12.83
N CYS A 238 0.47 6.83 11.80
CA CYS A 238 -0.46 6.67 10.69
C CYS A 238 -0.03 5.47 9.83
N ILE A 239 -0.88 4.46 9.80
CA ILE A 239 -0.67 3.20 9.10
C ILE A 239 -0.80 3.41 7.59
N CYS A 240 -1.88 4.05 7.15
CA CYS A 240 -2.18 4.33 5.75
C CYS A 240 -3.23 5.45 5.63
N HIS A 241 -3.47 5.90 4.39
CA HIS A 241 -4.53 6.85 4.02
C HIS A 241 -4.50 8.21 4.77
N GLY A 242 -3.34 8.61 5.32
CA GLY A 242 -3.19 9.94 5.90
C GLY A 242 -3.47 11.03 4.86
N ILE A 243 -4.37 11.96 5.17
CA ILE A 243 -4.73 13.06 4.28
C ILE A 243 -3.64 14.15 4.35
N PRO A 244 -3.01 14.53 3.22
CA PRO A 244 -2.14 15.70 3.17
C PRO A 244 -2.77 16.98 3.75
N ASP A 245 -2.06 17.62 4.66
CA ASP A 245 -2.54 18.78 5.42
C ASP A 245 -1.39 19.75 5.77
N SER A 246 -1.70 20.77 6.57
CA SER A 246 -0.74 21.80 6.99
C SER A 246 0.30 21.33 8.01
N ARG A 247 0.38 20.05 8.36
CA ARG A 247 1.38 19.53 9.30
C ARG A 247 2.75 19.53 8.65
N GLU A 248 3.68 20.24 9.26
CA GLU A 248 5.09 20.17 8.92
C GLU A 248 5.72 18.85 9.39
N LEU A 249 6.49 18.22 8.50
CA LEU A 249 7.39 17.13 8.86
C LEU A 249 8.43 17.59 9.88
N GLN A 250 8.70 16.73 10.86
CA GLN A 250 9.69 16.98 11.91
C GLN A 250 10.95 16.17 11.65
N ASP A 251 12.09 16.65 12.16
CA ASP A 251 13.32 15.86 12.19
C ASP A 251 13.10 14.58 13.02
N GLY A 252 13.44 13.44 12.43
CA GLY A 252 13.20 12.11 13.02
C GLY A 252 11.87 11.46 12.66
N ASP A 253 10.99 12.12 11.90
CA ASP A 253 9.77 11.50 11.38
C ASP A 253 10.10 10.40 10.34
N ILE A 254 9.22 9.40 10.26
CA ILE A 254 9.07 8.56 9.07
C ILE A 254 7.75 8.87 8.39
N ILE A 255 7.72 8.84 7.05
CA ILE A 255 6.52 9.13 6.27
C ILE A 255 6.38 8.14 5.11
N ASN A 256 5.27 7.40 5.07
CA ASN A 256 4.86 6.72 3.85
C ASN A 256 4.17 7.71 2.92
N ILE A 257 4.58 7.70 1.65
CA ILE A 257 3.89 8.40 0.57
C ILE A 257 3.38 7.33 -0.39
N ASP A 258 2.08 7.38 -0.67
CA ASP A 258 1.37 6.39 -1.47
C ASP A 258 0.77 7.04 -2.73
N VAL A 259 1.30 6.61 -3.88
CA VAL A 259 1.10 7.22 -5.18
C VAL A 259 0.40 6.26 -6.12
N THR A 260 -0.82 6.64 -6.50
CA THR A 260 -1.52 6.01 -7.61
C THR A 260 -1.83 7.01 -8.73
N VAL A 261 -1.46 6.69 -9.96
CA VAL A 261 -1.79 7.50 -11.15
C VAL A 261 -2.71 6.73 -12.10
N TYR A 262 -3.61 7.43 -12.79
CA TYR A 262 -4.44 6.90 -13.85
C TYR A 262 -3.99 7.48 -15.19
N LEU A 263 -3.39 6.62 -16.03
CA LEU A 263 -2.82 7.00 -17.32
C LEU A 263 -3.27 6.00 -18.38
N ASN A 264 -3.74 6.51 -19.52
CA ASN A 264 -4.17 5.69 -20.66
C ASN A 264 -5.23 4.62 -20.32
N GLY A 265 -6.06 4.85 -19.30
CA GLY A 265 -7.08 3.91 -18.86
C GLY A 265 -6.65 2.93 -17.77
N TYR A 266 -5.44 3.06 -17.21
CA TYR A 266 -4.86 2.13 -16.24
C TYR A 266 -4.32 2.86 -15.01
N HIS A 267 -4.52 2.26 -13.84
CA HIS A 267 -3.95 2.65 -12.56
C HIS A 267 -2.57 2.02 -12.38
N GLY A 268 -1.57 2.81 -11.98
CA GLY A 268 -0.28 2.31 -11.49
C GLY A 268 -0.11 2.73 -10.04
N ASP A 269 0.23 1.78 -9.16
CA ASP A 269 0.15 1.95 -7.71
C ASP A 269 1.42 1.53 -6.97
N THR A 270 1.90 2.38 -6.07
CA THR A 270 3.12 2.15 -5.30
C THR A 270 3.28 3.14 -4.15
N SER A 271 3.87 2.66 -3.06
CA SER A 271 4.18 3.46 -1.89
C SER A 271 5.53 3.11 -1.28
N LYS A 272 6.10 4.06 -0.55
CA LYS A 272 7.37 3.88 0.17
C LYS A 272 7.40 4.72 1.42
N THR A 273 7.94 4.14 2.50
CA THR A 273 8.28 4.91 3.70
C THR A 273 9.65 5.56 3.56
N PHE A 274 9.69 6.88 3.68
CA PHE A 274 10.88 7.73 3.66
C PHE A 274 11.28 8.16 5.07
N LEU A 275 12.57 8.47 5.24
CA LEU A 275 13.15 8.99 6.47
C LEU A 275 13.26 10.51 6.37
N CYS A 276 12.75 11.24 7.36
CA CYS A 276 12.81 12.70 7.40
C CYS A 276 13.91 13.16 8.37
N GLY A 277 15.03 13.64 7.82
CA GLY A 277 16.17 14.07 8.63
C GLY A 277 16.86 12.92 9.37
N GLU A 278 17.27 13.14 10.61
CA GLU A 278 18.00 12.16 11.41
C GLU A 278 17.06 11.24 12.21
N VAL A 279 16.69 10.12 11.58
CA VAL A 279 15.81 9.10 12.18
C VAL A 279 16.59 8.14 13.08
N ASP A 280 15.99 7.71 14.19
CA ASP A 280 16.60 6.75 15.11
C ASP A 280 16.72 5.33 14.51
N GLU A 281 17.60 4.52 15.08
CA GLU A 281 17.91 3.18 14.55
C GLU A 281 16.75 2.18 14.66
N ALA A 282 15.83 2.34 15.62
CA ALA A 282 14.68 1.46 15.73
C ALA A 282 13.66 1.75 14.62
N SER A 283 13.42 3.03 14.33
CA SER A 283 12.58 3.50 13.22
C SER A 283 13.18 3.13 11.85
N LYS A 284 14.49 3.33 11.64
CA LYS A 284 15.19 2.85 10.42
C LYS A 284 15.05 1.33 10.24
N ARG A 285 15.12 0.57 11.33
CA ARG A 285 14.95 -0.89 11.30
C ARG A 285 13.51 -1.29 10.94
N LEU A 286 12.50 -0.58 11.44
CA LEU A 286 11.10 -0.80 11.04
C LEU A 286 10.96 -0.65 9.52
N VAL A 287 11.36 0.51 8.98
CA VAL A 287 11.28 0.84 7.55
C VAL A 287 11.97 -0.24 6.70
N LYS A 288 13.21 -0.60 7.05
CA LYS A 288 13.97 -1.64 6.33
C LYS A 288 13.29 -3.00 6.35
N VAL A 289 12.78 -3.44 7.50
CA VAL A 289 12.14 -4.77 7.61
C VAL A 289 10.81 -4.80 6.87
N THR A 290 10.06 -3.70 6.83
CA THR A 290 8.85 -3.60 6.00
C THR A 290 9.17 -3.80 4.51
N GLU A 291 10.21 -3.13 4.00
CA GLU A 291 10.67 -3.32 2.61
C GLU A 291 11.12 -4.78 2.35
N GLU A 292 11.91 -5.35 3.26
CA GLU A 292 12.34 -6.75 3.15
C GLU A 292 11.14 -7.72 3.17
N CYS A 293 10.09 -7.46 3.95
CA CYS A 293 8.86 -8.25 3.99
C CYS A 293 8.18 -8.26 2.62
N MET A 294 7.96 -7.08 2.03
CA MET A 294 7.37 -6.92 0.69
C MET A 294 8.19 -7.68 -0.35
N LEU A 295 9.50 -7.45 -0.43
CA LEU A 295 10.38 -8.06 -1.43
C LEU A 295 10.45 -9.59 -1.29
N ARG A 296 10.48 -10.11 -0.05
CA ARG A 296 10.43 -11.55 0.20
C ARG A 296 9.11 -12.18 -0.25
N ALA A 297 7.99 -11.48 -0.07
CA ALA A 297 6.69 -11.94 -0.57
C ALA A 297 6.66 -11.97 -2.10
N ILE A 298 7.10 -10.89 -2.76
CA ILE A 298 7.19 -10.81 -4.22
C ILE A 298 8.06 -11.94 -4.78
N SER A 299 9.20 -12.25 -4.16
CA SER A 299 10.10 -13.33 -4.60
C SER A 299 9.46 -14.73 -4.61
N ALA A 300 8.37 -14.92 -3.86
CA ALA A 300 7.63 -16.17 -3.81
C ALA A 300 6.54 -16.27 -4.89
N CYS A 301 6.24 -15.18 -5.60
CA CYS A 301 5.14 -15.06 -6.54
C CYS A 301 5.50 -15.62 -7.91
N LYS A 302 4.60 -16.45 -8.46
CA LYS A 302 4.61 -16.98 -9.83
C LYS A 302 3.30 -17.71 -10.10
N HIS A 303 3.00 -17.96 -11.37
CA HIS A 303 1.84 -18.75 -11.78
C HIS A 303 1.67 -20.05 -10.96
N GLY A 304 0.42 -20.32 -10.54
CA GLY A 304 0.02 -21.48 -9.74
C GLY A 304 0.38 -21.42 -8.25
N THR A 305 1.08 -20.37 -7.80
CA THR A 305 1.37 -20.19 -6.38
C THR A 305 0.13 -19.75 -5.62
N SER A 306 -0.12 -20.33 -4.44
CA SER A 306 -1.24 -19.93 -3.59
C SER A 306 -1.03 -18.53 -3.00
N LEU A 307 -2.07 -17.69 -3.03
CA LEU A 307 -2.02 -16.31 -2.54
C LEU A 307 -1.62 -16.21 -1.06
N LYS A 308 -2.11 -17.11 -0.20
CA LYS A 308 -1.75 -17.15 1.24
C LYS A 308 -0.25 -17.32 1.53
N LYS A 309 0.55 -17.69 0.52
CA LYS A 309 2.02 -17.72 0.64
C LYS A 309 2.61 -16.32 0.86
N ILE A 310 1.97 -15.27 0.34
CA ILE A 310 2.35 -13.86 0.55
C ILE A 310 2.32 -13.55 2.05
N GLY A 311 1.14 -13.66 2.67
CA GLY A 311 0.99 -13.35 4.09
C GLY A 311 1.86 -14.23 5.00
N ARG A 312 2.04 -15.51 4.65
CA ARG A 312 2.99 -16.38 5.36
C ARG A 312 4.43 -15.85 5.31
N ARG A 313 4.92 -15.40 4.16
CA ARG A 313 6.30 -14.90 4.00
C ARG A 313 6.52 -13.60 4.78
N ILE A 314 5.55 -12.71 4.75
CA ILE A 314 5.58 -11.43 5.48
C ILE A 314 5.57 -11.69 6.98
N SER A 315 4.58 -12.45 7.50
CA SER A 315 4.50 -12.75 8.93
C SER A 315 5.75 -13.45 9.45
N GLU A 316 6.26 -14.47 8.75
CA GLU A 316 7.51 -15.17 9.16
C GLU A 316 8.71 -14.22 9.30
N HIS A 317 8.77 -13.14 8.51
CA HIS A 317 9.87 -12.19 8.58
C HIS A 317 9.63 -11.10 9.61
N ALA A 318 8.44 -10.51 9.67
CA ALA A 318 8.07 -9.51 10.68
C ALA A 318 8.20 -10.07 12.10
N GLU A 319 7.69 -11.29 12.35
CA GLU A 319 7.75 -11.97 13.65
C GLU A 319 9.19 -12.16 14.14
N ARG A 320 10.11 -12.57 13.25
CA ARG A 320 11.55 -12.72 13.59
C ARG A 320 12.19 -11.41 14.03
N HIS A 321 11.62 -10.28 13.62
CA HIS A 321 12.12 -8.96 13.94
C HIS A 321 11.32 -8.27 15.05
N GLY A 322 10.28 -8.91 15.58
CA GLY A 322 9.44 -8.39 16.67
C GLY A 322 8.43 -7.32 16.24
N PHE A 323 8.04 -7.29 14.96
CA PHE A 323 7.04 -6.36 14.44
C PHE A 323 5.70 -7.05 14.18
N GLY A 324 4.61 -6.32 14.37
CA GLY A 324 3.26 -6.76 14.04
C GLY A 324 2.95 -6.51 12.56
N VAL A 325 2.10 -7.35 11.95
CA VAL A 325 1.56 -7.13 10.60
C VAL A 325 0.14 -6.63 10.75
N VAL A 326 -0.16 -5.45 10.21
CA VAL A 326 -1.52 -4.90 10.25
C VAL A 326 -2.43 -5.75 9.35
N ASP A 327 -3.62 -6.11 9.85
CA ASP A 327 -4.53 -7.06 9.20
C ASP A 327 -5.83 -6.44 8.67
N ARG A 328 -6.05 -5.16 8.95
CA ARG A 328 -7.20 -4.34 8.50
C ARG A 328 -7.11 -3.93 7.03
N PHE A 329 -5.90 -3.84 6.48
CA PHE A 329 -5.62 -3.40 5.11
C PHE A 329 -4.90 -4.50 4.33
N VAL A 330 -5.24 -4.64 3.05
CA VAL A 330 -4.82 -5.74 2.18
C VAL A 330 -4.43 -5.19 0.82
N GLY A 331 -3.56 -5.91 0.10
CA GLY A 331 -3.32 -5.60 -1.29
C GLY A 331 -4.51 -5.98 -2.16
N HIS A 332 -4.50 -5.56 -3.41
CA HIS A 332 -5.63 -5.69 -4.31
C HIS A 332 -5.18 -5.91 -5.76
N GLY A 333 -6.08 -6.45 -6.57
CA GLY A 333 -5.96 -6.34 -8.02
C GLY A 333 -5.98 -4.86 -8.42
N VAL A 334 -5.11 -4.51 -9.36
CA VAL A 334 -4.96 -3.14 -9.87
C VAL A 334 -4.68 -3.17 -11.37
N GLY A 335 -5.35 -2.30 -12.12
CA GLY A 335 -5.31 -2.30 -13.57
C GLY A 335 -6.21 -1.23 -14.15
N ARG A 336 -7.21 -1.61 -14.95
CA ARG A 336 -8.26 -0.65 -15.37
C ARG A 336 -9.14 -0.21 -14.22
N ILE A 337 -9.24 -1.07 -13.21
CA ILE A 337 -9.90 -0.83 -11.94
C ILE A 337 -8.83 -0.54 -10.89
N PHE A 338 -9.07 0.46 -10.04
CA PHE A 338 -8.16 0.84 -8.96
C PHE A 338 -8.04 -0.30 -7.94
N HIS A 339 -9.16 -0.69 -7.31
CA HIS A 339 -9.20 -1.80 -6.34
C HIS A 339 -10.13 -2.91 -6.80
N SER A 340 -9.58 -4.11 -7.01
CA SER A 340 -10.33 -5.29 -7.41
C SER A 340 -9.79 -6.57 -6.75
N GLU A 341 -10.42 -7.71 -7.02
CA GLU A 341 -9.84 -9.02 -6.71
C GLU A 341 -8.52 -9.22 -7.49
N PRO A 342 -7.56 -9.98 -6.94
CA PRO A 342 -7.63 -10.69 -5.66
C PRO A 342 -7.37 -9.78 -4.46
N MET A 343 -8.04 -10.00 -3.34
CA MET A 343 -7.60 -9.47 -2.04
C MET A 343 -6.32 -10.19 -1.56
N ILE A 344 -5.27 -9.42 -1.26
CA ILE A 344 -3.95 -9.92 -0.85
C ILE A 344 -3.70 -9.66 0.63
N TYR A 345 -3.97 -10.67 1.45
CA TYR A 345 -3.72 -10.62 2.89
C TYR A 345 -2.22 -10.71 3.22
N HIS A 346 -1.71 -9.73 3.98
CA HIS A 346 -0.30 -9.61 4.38
C HIS A 346 0.06 -10.40 5.63
N GLN A 347 -0.94 -10.77 6.42
CA GLN A 347 -0.84 -11.64 7.59
C GLN A 347 -1.03 -13.11 7.20
N ARG A 348 -0.49 -14.01 8.02
CA ARG A 348 -0.74 -15.45 7.87
C ARG A 348 -2.25 -15.73 7.88
N ASN A 349 -2.72 -16.36 6.82
CA ASN A 349 -4.14 -16.63 6.60
C ASN A 349 -4.35 -17.98 5.90
N ASN A 350 -5.61 -18.41 5.81
CA ASN A 350 -6.02 -19.64 5.14
C ASN A 350 -6.91 -19.39 3.91
N MET A 351 -6.93 -18.17 3.39
CA MET A 351 -7.80 -17.81 2.27
C MET A 351 -7.42 -18.59 1.01
N PRO A 352 -8.42 -19.02 0.21
CA PRO A 352 -8.16 -19.73 -1.03
C PRO A 352 -7.62 -18.78 -2.11
N GLY A 353 -7.24 -19.33 -3.26
CA GLY A 353 -6.79 -18.56 -4.42
C GLY A 353 -5.36 -18.90 -4.86
N GLN A 354 -5.14 -18.73 -6.16
CA GLN A 354 -3.87 -18.99 -6.84
C GLN A 354 -3.57 -17.86 -7.82
N MET A 355 -2.28 -17.55 -7.96
CA MET A 355 -1.78 -16.54 -8.89
C MET A 355 -1.88 -17.06 -10.33
N VAL A 356 -2.37 -16.22 -11.24
CA VAL A 356 -2.53 -16.56 -12.65
C VAL A 356 -1.57 -15.71 -13.50
N GLU A 357 -0.99 -16.29 -14.57
CA GLU A 357 -0.07 -15.56 -15.44
C GLU A 357 -0.82 -14.44 -16.18
N GLY A 358 -0.25 -13.24 -16.24
CA GLY A 358 -0.90 -12.05 -16.82
C GLY A 358 -1.70 -11.23 -15.81
N GLN A 359 -1.84 -11.71 -14.57
CA GLN A 359 -2.54 -11.01 -13.49
C GLN A 359 -1.67 -9.90 -12.90
N THR A 360 -2.25 -8.74 -12.59
CA THR A 360 -1.62 -7.70 -11.77
C THR A 360 -2.32 -7.49 -10.45
N PHE A 361 -1.53 -7.28 -9.40
CA PHE A 361 -2.01 -6.92 -8.06
C PHE A 361 -0.89 -6.25 -7.25
N THR A 362 -1.26 -5.63 -6.13
CA THR A 362 -0.35 -4.97 -5.20
C THR A 362 0.07 -5.93 -4.08
N ILE A 363 1.29 -5.75 -3.59
CA ILE A 363 1.73 -6.29 -2.29
C ILE A 363 2.20 -5.10 -1.48
N GLU A 364 1.46 -4.77 -0.41
CA GLU A 364 1.55 -3.48 0.30
C GLU A 364 1.61 -3.64 1.85
N PRO A 365 2.47 -4.50 2.41
CA PRO A 365 2.45 -4.78 3.85
C PRO A 365 2.71 -3.53 4.69
N ALA A 366 1.82 -3.26 5.64
CA ALA A 366 2.05 -2.34 6.73
C ALA A 366 2.48 -3.11 8.00
N LEU A 367 3.62 -2.72 8.57
CA LEU A 367 4.11 -3.25 9.85
C LEU A 367 3.97 -2.20 10.95
N SER A 368 3.72 -2.64 12.18
CA SER A 368 3.69 -1.80 13.39
C SER A 368 4.78 -2.23 14.38
N MET A 369 5.35 -1.25 15.09
CA MET A 369 6.26 -1.50 16.22
C MET A 369 5.56 -2.02 17.48
N GLY A 370 4.26 -1.76 17.62
CA GLY A 370 3.48 -2.09 18.80
C GLY A 370 2.17 -2.76 18.41
N SER A 371 1.06 -2.11 18.75
CA SER A 371 -0.29 -2.59 18.43
C SER A 371 -0.51 -2.69 16.91
N ILE A 372 -1.18 -3.75 16.48
CA ILE A 372 -1.73 -3.88 15.12
C ILE A 372 -3.16 -3.36 15.02
N ASP A 373 -3.80 -3.06 16.17
CA ASP A 373 -5.13 -2.50 16.19
C ASP A 373 -5.09 -1.07 15.63
N CYS A 374 -6.15 -0.72 14.91
CA CYS A 374 -6.27 0.53 14.17
C CYS A 374 -7.52 1.29 14.62
N ASP A 375 -7.35 2.59 14.87
CA ASP A 375 -8.43 3.56 14.96
C ASP A 375 -8.49 4.38 13.67
N MET A 376 -9.71 4.72 13.24
CA MET A 376 -9.95 5.62 12.12
C MET A 376 -10.27 7.00 12.66
N TRP A 377 -9.64 8.05 12.14
CA TRP A 377 -9.99 9.43 12.51
C TRP A 377 -11.38 9.81 11.98
N ASP A 378 -11.96 10.87 12.55
CA ASP A 378 -13.27 11.41 12.16
C ASP A 378 -13.30 11.95 10.72
N ASP A 379 -12.15 12.04 10.05
CA ASP A 379 -12.08 12.34 8.62
C ASP A 379 -12.48 11.15 7.72
N GLY A 380 -12.64 9.95 8.30
CA GLY A 380 -13.06 8.72 7.63
C GLY A 380 -11.96 8.01 6.84
N TRP A 381 -10.72 8.51 6.86
CA TRP A 381 -9.61 8.00 6.04
C TRP A 381 -8.36 7.68 6.85
N THR A 382 -7.95 8.58 7.74
CA THR A 382 -6.66 8.47 8.42
C THR A 382 -6.69 7.33 9.42
N ALA A 383 -5.95 6.25 9.11
CA ALA A 383 -5.85 5.06 9.93
C ALA A 383 -4.59 5.13 10.81
N VAL A 384 -4.74 5.04 12.13
CA VAL A 384 -3.61 5.15 13.08
C VAL A 384 -3.55 3.94 14.03
N THR A 385 -2.36 3.62 14.52
CA THR A 385 -2.21 2.61 15.59
C THR A 385 -2.84 3.09 16.90
N THR A 386 -3.53 2.20 17.61
CA THR A 386 -4.26 2.55 18.85
C THR A 386 -3.35 2.94 20.02
N ASP A 387 -2.07 2.54 19.98
CA ASP A 387 -1.08 2.81 21.03
C ASP A 387 -0.10 3.95 20.68
N GLY A 388 -0.23 4.54 19.49
CA GLY A 388 0.67 5.58 18.98
C GLY A 388 2.05 5.07 18.55
N SER A 389 2.22 3.74 18.43
CA SER A 389 3.44 3.13 17.91
C SER A 389 3.60 3.42 16.42
N LEU A 390 4.85 3.53 15.96
CA LEU A 390 5.15 3.76 14.54
C LEU A 390 4.69 2.61 13.66
N ALA A 391 4.22 2.96 12.47
CA ALA A 391 3.93 2.08 11.38
C ALA A 391 4.77 2.44 10.14
N ALA A 392 5.05 1.45 9.30
CA ALA A 392 5.70 1.66 8.01
C ALA A 392 5.08 0.74 6.97
N GLN A 393 4.94 1.24 5.75
CA GLN A 393 4.38 0.52 4.61
C GLN A 393 5.28 0.68 3.38
N PHE A 394 5.34 -0.36 2.55
CA PHE A 394 5.95 -0.37 1.23
C PHE A 394 5.03 -1.10 0.29
N GLU A 395 4.99 -0.68 -0.97
CA GLU A 395 4.14 -1.29 -1.96
C GLU A 395 4.75 -1.31 -3.37
N HIS A 396 4.51 -2.44 -4.04
CA HIS A 396 4.63 -2.52 -5.48
C HIS A 396 3.39 -3.15 -6.12
N THR A 397 2.98 -2.57 -7.26
CA THR A 397 2.25 -3.29 -8.30
C THR A 397 3.16 -4.32 -8.97
N ILE A 398 2.73 -5.58 -9.01
CA ILE A 398 3.44 -6.68 -9.68
C ILE A 398 2.61 -7.32 -10.77
N LEU A 399 3.28 -7.85 -11.80
CA LEU A 399 2.72 -8.69 -12.84
C LEU A 399 3.18 -10.14 -12.64
N ILE A 400 2.23 -11.07 -12.55
CA ILE A 400 2.54 -12.49 -12.46
C ILE A 400 2.95 -13.03 -13.83
N THR A 401 4.09 -13.73 -13.85
CA THR A 401 4.60 -14.45 -15.02
C THR A 401 4.58 -15.96 -14.76
N LYS A 402 4.82 -16.76 -15.81
CA LYS A 402 4.95 -18.21 -15.69
C LYS A 402 6.01 -18.64 -14.65
N THR A 403 7.13 -17.92 -14.56
CA THR A 403 8.30 -18.33 -13.76
C THR A 403 8.55 -17.49 -12.52
N GLY A 404 7.86 -16.36 -12.36
CA GLY A 404 8.11 -15.40 -11.29
C GLY A 404 7.06 -14.28 -11.26
N ALA A 405 7.44 -13.12 -10.74
CA ALA A 405 6.70 -11.88 -10.87
C ALA A 405 7.63 -10.75 -11.36
N GLU A 406 7.11 -9.88 -12.21
CA GLU A 406 7.77 -8.64 -12.61
C GLU A 406 7.25 -7.51 -11.73
N ILE A 407 8.15 -6.77 -11.07
CA ILE A 407 7.79 -5.53 -10.37
C ILE A 407 7.64 -4.44 -11.43
N LEU A 408 6.45 -3.86 -11.56
CA LEU A 408 6.15 -2.84 -12.56
C LEU A 408 6.49 -1.42 -12.09
N THR A 409 6.51 -1.19 -10.77
CA THR A 409 6.80 0.10 -10.15
C THR A 409 8.21 0.19 -9.56
N LYS A 410 9.22 -0.34 -10.27
CA LYS A 410 10.61 -0.21 -9.81
C LYS A 410 11.04 1.26 -9.89
N CYS A 411 11.50 1.79 -8.76
CA CYS A 411 12.17 3.08 -8.65
C CYS A 411 13.67 2.90 -8.94
#